data_AF-A0A2N5X9N6-F1
#
_entry.id   AF-A0A2N5X9N6-F1
#
_cell.length_a   1.000
_cell.length_b   1.000
_cell.length_c   1.000
_cell.angle_alpha   90.00
_cell.angle_beta   90.00
_cell.angle_gamma   90.00
#
_symmetry.space_group_name_H-M   'P 1'
#
loop_
_entity.id
_entity.type
_entity.pdbx_description
1 polymer ?
#
loop_
_entity_poly.entity_id
_entity_poly.type
_entity_poly.pdbx_seq_one_letter_code
_entity_poly.pdbx_strand_id
1 'polypeptide(L)'
;MDRGTKLKHSAVALLGAAALTACGTQTVDGTGAGSGAVKNDVAVTGVRWVPESVTVDGKKYPLPPDADAHVEFEPGRAEGPGGKSGGSAGCNSLGADVEVEGDTVTVSDVAMTEKGCAEDVQRFEERFAEVFTGALTAELSGKGETLVLTKDNGDSITFGPEPPGPQEPLEGTEWVVTGLVDGGTAKSLPAEVEGKAHFTIGEDGRAGGSLGCNGFSTEAAVKGDRIEFGEIASSRRMCPGPVMKTENELREILSGKVTHDREDGTLTLTTDSGKGLTATAARK
;
A
#
# COMPACT_ATOMS: atom_id res chain seq x y z
N MET A 1 63.42 -4.86 -36.45
CA MET A 1 63.24 -6.32 -36.54
C MET A 1 61.96 -6.67 -35.79
N ASP A 2 61.09 -7.62 -36.13
CA ASP A 2 60.91 -8.54 -37.29
C ASP A 2 59.50 -9.16 -37.11
N ARG A 3 58.60 -9.48 -38.06
CA ARG A 3 58.47 -9.50 -39.55
C ARG A 3 57.03 -9.02 -39.88
N GLY A 4 56.43 -9.03 -41.07
CA GLY A 4 56.71 -9.47 -42.45
C GLY A 4 55.42 -9.21 -43.27
N THR A 5 55.48 -8.66 -44.48
CA THR A 5 55.46 -9.42 -45.75
C THR A 5 54.22 -10.31 -45.93
N LYS A 6 53.35 -10.19 -46.94
CA LYS A 6 53.07 -9.27 -48.05
C LYS A 6 51.88 -9.93 -48.82
N LEU A 7 50.95 -9.12 -49.37
CA LEU A 7 50.27 -9.31 -50.67
C LEU A 7 49.38 -10.56 -50.97
N LYS A 8 48.15 -10.23 -51.43
CA LYS A 8 47.59 -10.48 -52.80
C LYS A 8 46.38 -11.42 -53.00
N HIS A 9 45.35 -10.77 -53.57
CA HIS A 9 44.53 -11.19 -54.72
C HIS A 9 43.28 -12.08 -54.55
N SER A 10 42.18 -11.44 -54.97
CA SER A 10 41.17 -11.91 -55.94
C SER A 10 39.92 -12.62 -55.43
N ALA A 11 38.81 -12.20 -56.04
CA ALA A 11 37.45 -12.59 -55.74
C ALA A 11 37.01 -13.87 -56.48
N VAL A 12 35.97 -14.51 -55.95
CA VAL A 12 35.07 -15.37 -56.70
C VAL A 12 33.65 -14.92 -56.38
N ALA A 13 32.84 -14.71 -57.42
CA ALA A 13 31.41 -14.41 -57.31
C ALA A 13 30.60 -15.68 -57.58
N LEU A 14 29.45 -15.83 -56.92
CA LEU A 14 28.42 -16.81 -57.28
C LEU A 14 27.06 -16.13 -57.30
N LEU A 15 26.33 -16.35 -58.40
CA LEU A 15 24.97 -15.84 -58.62
C LEU A 15 23.93 -16.82 -58.04
N GLY A 16 22.82 -16.26 -57.57
CA GLY A 16 21.60 -17.00 -57.27
C GLY A 16 20.42 -16.04 -57.29
N ALA A 17 19.63 -16.06 -58.37
CA ALA A 17 18.48 -15.18 -58.55
C ALA A 17 17.17 -15.96 -58.54
N ALA A 18 16.16 -15.42 -57.86
CA ALA A 18 14.75 -15.75 -58.06
C ALA A 18 13.97 -14.43 -58.04
N ALA A 19 12.99 -14.29 -58.93
CA ALA A 19 12.29 -13.04 -59.19
C ALA A 19 10.82 -13.29 -59.59
N LEU A 20 10.06 -12.19 -59.68
CA LEU A 20 8.66 -12.08 -60.15
C LEU A 20 7.61 -12.54 -59.10
N THR A 21 6.46 -11.87 -58.91
CA THR A 21 5.88 -10.70 -59.63
C THR A 21 4.93 -9.90 -58.71
N ALA A 22 4.63 -8.65 -59.09
CA ALA A 22 3.74 -7.73 -58.37
C ALA A 22 2.30 -7.73 -58.90
N CYS A 23 1.35 -7.15 -58.14
CA CYS A 23 0.40 -6.10 -58.55
C CYS A 23 -0.73 -5.87 -57.52
N GLY A 24 -1.19 -4.63 -57.34
CA GLY A 24 -2.44 -4.34 -56.59
C GLY A 24 -2.48 -3.04 -55.79
N THR A 25 -2.46 -1.88 -56.44
CA THR A 25 -2.72 -0.58 -55.79
C THR A 25 -4.22 -0.29 -55.65
N GLN A 26 -4.69 0.01 -54.44
CA GLN A 26 -5.82 0.93 -54.23
C GLN A 26 -5.50 1.87 -53.06
N THR A 27 -5.33 3.15 -53.37
CA THR A 27 -5.45 4.23 -52.41
C THR A 27 -6.92 4.39 -52.03
N VAL A 28 -7.21 4.35 -50.73
CA VAL A 28 -8.47 4.81 -50.18
C VAL A 28 -8.14 5.94 -49.22
N ASP A 29 -8.58 7.15 -49.54
CA ASP A 29 -8.45 8.30 -48.65
C ASP A 29 -9.25 8.05 -47.37
N GLY A 30 -8.53 7.83 -46.27
CA GLY A 30 -9.06 7.53 -44.94
C GLY A 30 -8.48 8.48 -43.91
N THR A 31 -9.03 9.69 -43.85
CA THR A 31 -8.69 10.71 -42.87
C THR A 31 -8.88 10.18 -41.45
N GLY A 32 -7.90 10.37 -40.56
CA GLY A 32 -8.05 10.07 -39.14
C GLY A 32 -7.14 8.97 -38.61
N ALA A 33 -5.82 9.14 -38.74
CA ALA A 33 -4.86 8.46 -37.87
C ALA A 33 -4.96 9.06 -36.46
N GLY A 34 -6.03 8.70 -35.74
CA GLY A 34 -6.15 8.98 -34.33
C GLY A 34 -5.12 8.16 -33.57
N SER A 35 -3.96 8.77 -33.27
CA SER A 35 -3.11 8.31 -32.17
C SER A 35 -3.84 8.56 -30.85
N GLY A 36 -4.86 7.74 -30.59
CA GLY A 36 -5.34 7.50 -29.25
C GLY A 36 -4.22 6.81 -28.49
N ALA A 37 -3.34 7.61 -27.89
CA ALA A 37 -2.57 7.13 -26.76
C ALA A 37 -3.60 6.57 -25.77
N VAL A 38 -3.47 5.28 -25.43
CA VAL A 38 -4.25 4.68 -24.34
C VAL A 38 -3.80 5.42 -23.08
N LYS A 39 -4.58 6.42 -22.66
CA LYS A 39 -4.47 6.95 -21.31
C LYS A 39 -4.76 5.78 -20.39
N ASN A 40 -3.83 5.45 -19.51
CA ASN A 40 -4.18 4.58 -18.39
C ASN A 40 -5.08 5.39 -17.45
N ASP A 41 -6.10 4.75 -16.91
CA ASP A 41 -6.99 5.37 -15.93
C ASP A 41 -6.22 5.77 -14.67
N VAL A 42 -6.63 6.87 -14.05
CA VAL A 42 -6.05 7.35 -12.80
C VAL A 42 -6.25 6.31 -11.69
N ALA A 43 -5.16 5.95 -11.01
CA ALA A 43 -5.16 4.89 -10.00
C ALA A 43 -5.73 5.38 -8.66
N VAL A 44 -7.05 5.60 -8.62
CA VAL A 44 -7.79 6.03 -7.41
C VAL A 44 -8.28 4.86 -6.55
N THR A 45 -8.26 3.64 -7.07
CA THR A 45 -8.79 2.44 -6.40
C THR A 45 -7.76 1.76 -5.49
N GLY A 46 -8.22 0.98 -4.51
CA GLY A 46 -7.34 0.25 -3.58
C GLY A 46 -6.63 1.14 -2.54
N VAL A 47 -7.06 2.40 -2.40
CA VAL A 47 -6.58 3.35 -1.40
C VAL A 47 -7.80 3.95 -0.70
N ARG A 48 -7.76 4.02 0.63
CA ARG A 48 -8.74 4.73 1.46
C ARG A 48 -8.29 6.19 1.54
N TRP A 49 -9.01 7.08 0.86
CA TRP A 49 -8.63 8.50 0.70
C TRP A 49 -9.29 9.38 1.76
N VAL A 50 -8.50 10.15 2.50
CA VAL A 50 -9.01 11.14 3.47
C VAL A 50 -9.03 12.52 2.81
N PRO A 51 -10.19 13.20 2.71
CA PRO A 51 -10.26 14.54 2.15
C PRO A 51 -9.64 15.54 3.15
N GLU A 52 -8.45 16.06 2.85
CA GLU A 52 -7.77 17.04 3.70
C GLU A 52 -8.45 18.41 3.65
N SER A 53 -9.01 18.76 2.49
CA SER A 53 -9.64 20.07 2.27
C SER A 53 -10.48 20.13 1.00
N VAL A 54 -11.50 21.00 1.05
CA VAL A 54 -12.30 21.41 -0.12
C VAL A 54 -12.02 22.88 -0.42
N THR A 55 -11.92 23.25 -1.69
CA THR A 55 -11.83 24.64 -2.15
C THR A 55 -13.06 24.95 -2.99
N VAL A 56 -13.83 25.98 -2.59
CA VAL A 56 -15.00 26.50 -3.33
C VAL A 56 -14.83 28.01 -3.51
N ASP A 57 -15.01 28.52 -4.74
CA ASP A 57 -14.80 29.93 -5.10
C ASP A 57 -13.41 30.46 -4.67
N GLY A 58 -12.38 29.61 -4.74
CA GLY A 58 -11.02 29.92 -4.28
C GLY A 58 -10.84 30.02 -2.75
N LYS A 59 -11.88 29.75 -1.96
CA LYS A 59 -11.80 29.69 -0.49
C LYS A 59 -11.63 28.25 -0.03
N LYS A 60 -10.55 28.01 0.72
CA LYS A 60 -10.21 26.70 1.31
C LYS A 60 -10.97 26.44 2.62
N TYR A 61 -11.52 25.24 2.74
CA TYR A 61 -12.19 24.66 3.91
C TYR A 61 -11.41 23.39 4.31
N PRO A 62 -10.59 23.41 5.37
CA PRO A 62 -9.90 22.21 5.85
C PRO A 62 -10.88 21.24 6.52
N LEU A 63 -10.57 19.94 6.51
CA LEU A 63 -11.28 18.96 7.32
C LEU A 63 -11.13 19.31 8.81
N PRO A 64 -12.22 19.33 9.61
CA PRO A 64 -12.12 19.50 11.05
C PRO A 64 -11.34 18.34 11.71
N PRO A 65 -10.53 18.59 12.75
CA PRO A 65 -9.62 17.59 13.30
C PRO A 65 -10.32 16.39 13.96
N ASP A 66 -11.57 16.55 14.37
CA ASP A 66 -12.38 15.51 15.02
C ASP A 66 -13.32 14.78 14.04
N ALA A 67 -13.22 15.03 12.72
CA ALA A 67 -14.06 14.43 11.70
C ALA A 67 -13.45 13.13 11.14
N ASP A 68 -14.19 12.03 11.21
CA ASP A 68 -13.85 10.77 10.52
C ASP A 68 -14.38 10.85 9.09
N ALA A 69 -13.53 11.31 8.17
CA ALA A 69 -13.83 11.40 6.75
C ALA A 69 -12.89 10.52 5.92
N HIS A 70 -13.46 9.70 5.06
CA HIS A 70 -12.74 8.80 4.17
C HIS A 70 -13.62 8.43 2.97
N VAL A 71 -13.00 8.18 1.81
CA VAL A 71 -13.66 7.73 0.58
C VAL A 71 -12.86 6.57 -0.01
N GLU A 72 -13.54 5.47 -0.29
CA GLU A 72 -13.02 4.38 -1.11
C GLU A 72 -13.68 4.42 -2.48
N PHE A 73 -12.86 4.40 -3.54
CA PHE A 73 -13.34 4.40 -4.92
C PHE A 73 -13.47 2.96 -5.43
N GLU A 74 -14.71 2.52 -5.61
CA GLU A 74 -15.09 1.32 -6.35
C GLU A 74 -15.80 1.73 -7.66
N PRO A 75 -15.10 1.72 -8.81
CA PRO A 75 -15.69 2.12 -10.07
C PRO A 75 -16.82 1.19 -10.55
N GLY A 76 -17.79 1.79 -11.21
CA GLY A 76 -19.00 1.16 -11.70
C GLY A 76 -20.23 1.58 -10.90
N ARG A 77 -21.35 0.93 -11.24
CA ARG A 77 -22.69 1.30 -10.81
C ARG A 77 -23.31 0.31 -9.85
N ALA A 78 -24.05 0.77 -8.84
CA ALA A 78 -24.86 -0.10 -7.99
C ALA A 78 -26.31 -0.24 -8.50
N GLU A 79 -27.02 -1.25 -7.97
CA GLU A 79 -28.46 -1.45 -8.21
C GLU A 79 -29.36 -0.68 -7.22
N GLY A 80 -28.77 0.23 -6.41
CA GLY A 80 -29.46 1.03 -5.40
C GLY A 80 -28.79 2.38 -5.18
N PRO A 81 -29.44 3.30 -4.44
CA PRO A 81 -28.99 4.68 -4.28
C PRO A 81 -27.68 4.80 -3.49
N GLY A 82 -26.78 5.67 -3.91
CA GLY A 82 -25.47 5.86 -3.29
C GLY A 82 -24.38 4.95 -3.85
N GLY A 83 -24.61 4.33 -5.01
CA GLY A 83 -23.59 3.60 -5.77
C GLY A 83 -22.73 2.58 -5.01
N LYS A 84 -21.47 2.46 -5.45
CA LYS A 84 -20.48 1.51 -4.90
C LYS A 84 -19.31 2.17 -4.18
N SER A 85 -18.90 3.35 -4.64
CA SER A 85 -17.88 4.14 -3.96
C SER A 85 -18.51 4.83 -2.75
N GLY A 86 -17.77 5.00 -1.65
CA GLY A 86 -18.37 5.58 -0.45
C GLY A 86 -17.45 5.63 0.76
N GLY A 87 -18.05 5.92 1.91
CA GLY A 87 -17.36 6.07 3.19
C GLY A 87 -18.06 7.09 4.08
N SER A 88 -17.32 8.09 4.53
CA SER A 88 -17.79 9.18 5.39
C SER A 88 -17.27 10.54 4.93
N ALA A 89 -18.10 11.58 5.01
CA ALA A 89 -17.67 12.96 4.79
C ALA A 89 -17.26 13.69 6.09
N GLY A 90 -17.31 12.99 7.23
CA GLY A 90 -16.86 13.48 8.55
C GLY A 90 -17.74 13.00 9.70
N CYS A 91 -19.06 13.01 9.48
CA CYS A 91 -20.11 12.65 10.43
C CYS A 91 -21.22 11.84 9.71
N ASN A 92 -21.53 12.24 8.48
CA ASN A 92 -22.47 11.61 7.57
C ASN A 92 -21.79 10.59 6.66
N SER A 93 -22.42 9.43 6.51
CA SER A 93 -21.98 8.42 5.54
C SER A 93 -22.30 8.90 4.13
N LEU A 94 -21.38 8.63 3.21
CA LEU A 94 -21.42 9.02 1.80
C LEU A 94 -21.45 7.77 0.92
N GLY A 95 -22.18 7.83 -0.18
CA GLY A 95 -22.08 6.88 -1.29
C GLY A 95 -22.24 7.59 -2.65
N ALA A 96 -21.61 7.06 -3.70
CA ALA A 96 -21.77 7.51 -5.08
C ALA A 96 -21.48 6.39 -6.11
N ASP A 97 -22.10 6.49 -7.29
CA ASP A 97 -21.65 5.81 -8.51
C ASP A 97 -20.41 6.56 -9.04
N VAL A 98 -19.33 5.85 -9.37
CA VAL A 98 -18.09 6.46 -9.89
C VAL A 98 -17.65 5.76 -11.17
N GLU A 99 -17.37 6.54 -12.21
CA GLU A 99 -16.77 6.06 -13.46
C GLU A 99 -15.43 6.77 -13.68
N VAL A 100 -14.42 6.05 -14.17
CA VAL A 100 -13.06 6.61 -14.40
C VAL A 100 -12.69 6.37 -15.85
N GLU A 101 -12.36 7.44 -16.57
CA GLU A 101 -11.88 7.41 -17.96
C GLU A 101 -10.63 8.30 -18.08
N GLY A 102 -9.45 7.67 -18.11
CA GLY A 102 -8.17 8.38 -18.10
C GLY A 102 -8.00 9.24 -16.85
N ASP A 103 -7.95 10.56 -17.04
CA ASP A 103 -7.84 11.58 -16.00
C ASP A 103 -9.20 12.16 -15.57
N THR A 104 -10.31 11.66 -16.09
CA THR A 104 -11.66 12.10 -15.71
C THR A 104 -12.32 11.09 -14.75
N VAL A 105 -12.73 11.57 -13.58
CA VAL A 105 -13.55 10.84 -12.61
C VAL A 105 -14.96 11.43 -12.65
N THR A 106 -15.94 10.66 -13.10
CA THR A 106 -17.35 11.08 -13.11
C THR A 106 -18.06 10.51 -11.90
N VAL A 107 -18.55 11.39 -11.03
CA VAL A 107 -19.27 11.04 -9.80
C VAL A 107 -20.76 11.32 -9.96
N SER A 108 -21.61 10.31 -9.74
CA SER A 108 -23.07 10.42 -9.88
C SER A 108 -23.80 9.66 -8.76
N ASP A 109 -25.13 9.79 -8.70
CA ASP A 109 -25.98 9.16 -7.68
C ASP A 109 -25.50 9.36 -6.23
N VAL A 110 -25.01 10.57 -5.93
CA VAL A 110 -24.46 10.92 -4.63
C VAL A 110 -25.56 10.90 -3.57
N ALA A 111 -25.38 10.07 -2.55
CA ALA A 111 -26.27 9.96 -1.40
C ALA A 111 -25.49 10.20 -0.10
N MET A 112 -26.10 10.93 0.83
CA MET A 112 -25.56 11.18 2.17
C MET A 112 -26.65 11.02 3.23
N THR A 113 -26.26 10.68 4.46
CA THR A 113 -27.17 10.78 5.61
C THR A 113 -27.31 12.22 6.09
N GLU A 114 -28.34 12.49 6.90
CA GLU A 114 -28.59 13.80 7.55
C GLU A 114 -28.55 13.66 9.08
N LYS A 115 -27.43 13.20 9.63
CA LYS A 115 -27.15 13.24 11.07
C LYS A 115 -26.86 14.68 11.49
N GLY A 116 -27.22 15.04 12.72
CA GLY A 116 -26.84 16.32 13.32
C GLY A 116 -25.37 16.28 13.78
N CYS A 117 -24.57 17.23 13.31
CA CYS A 117 -23.12 17.30 13.51
C CYS A 117 -22.72 18.66 14.14
N ALA A 118 -21.44 18.85 14.43
CA ALA A 118 -20.91 20.18 14.76
C ALA A 118 -20.94 21.11 13.52
N GLU A 119 -21.09 22.42 13.73
CA GLU A 119 -21.31 23.39 12.63
C GLU A 119 -20.16 23.46 11.61
N ASP A 120 -18.92 23.17 12.04
CA ASP A 120 -17.74 23.14 11.20
C ASP A 120 -17.66 21.86 10.36
N VAL A 121 -18.00 20.71 10.94
CA VAL A 121 -18.16 19.43 10.21
C VAL A 121 -19.28 19.54 9.20
N GLN A 122 -20.47 20.01 9.58
CA GLN A 122 -21.59 20.20 8.66
C GLN A 122 -21.20 21.13 7.49
N ARG A 123 -20.53 22.25 7.78
CA ARG A 123 -20.05 23.18 6.74
C ARG A 123 -19.03 22.53 5.80
N PHE A 124 -18.18 21.64 6.30
CA PHE A 124 -17.25 20.90 5.46
C PHE A 124 -17.99 19.91 4.55
N GLU A 125 -18.92 19.13 5.10
CA GLU A 125 -19.74 18.17 4.36
C GLU A 125 -20.57 18.82 3.24
N GLU A 126 -21.18 19.98 3.51
CA GLU A 126 -21.90 20.76 2.50
C GLU A 126 -21.01 21.15 1.31
N ARG A 127 -19.77 21.61 1.59
CA ARG A 127 -18.81 21.98 0.53
C ARG A 127 -18.26 20.76 -0.18
N PHE A 128 -18.01 19.68 0.55
CA PHE A 128 -17.60 18.41 -0.03
C PHE A 128 -18.65 17.91 -1.04
N ALA A 129 -19.94 17.88 -0.66
CA ALA A 129 -21.02 17.44 -1.54
C ALA A 129 -21.22 18.36 -2.76
N GLU A 130 -21.01 19.67 -2.59
CA GLU A 130 -21.05 20.66 -3.69
C GLU A 130 -19.99 20.36 -4.77
N VAL A 131 -18.81 19.85 -4.38
CA VAL A 131 -17.70 19.55 -5.30
C VAL A 131 -17.65 18.07 -5.73
N PHE A 132 -18.04 17.12 -4.88
CA PHE A 132 -17.98 15.68 -5.14
C PHE A 132 -19.14 15.17 -6.00
N THR A 133 -19.37 15.79 -7.16
CA THR A 133 -20.43 15.41 -8.11
C THR A 133 -20.16 15.95 -9.52
N GLY A 134 -20.53 15.19 -10.54
CA GLY A 134 -20.27 15.49 -11.94
C GLY A 134 -18.90 15.01 -12.40
N ALA A 135 -18.42 15.53 -13.53
CA ALA A 135 -17.08 15.25 -14.04
C ALA A 135 -16.03 16.05 -13.26
N LEU A 136 -14.97 15.36 -12.84
CA LEU A 136 -13.83 15.89 -12.09
C LEU A 136 -12.54 15.50 -12.79
N THR A 137 -11.67 16.46 -13.06
CA THR A 137 -10.29 16.18 -13.49
C THR A 137 -9.49 15.73 -12.28
N ALA A 138 -8.89 14.55 -12.36
CA ALA A 138 -8.09 13.95 -11.31
C ALA A 138 -6.59 14.10 -11.58
N GLU A 139 -5.87 14.67 -10.60
CA GLU A 139 -4.41 14.73 -10.61
C GLU A 139 -3.85 13.92 -9.43
N LEU A 140 -3.05 12.90 -9.73
CA LEU A 140 -2.23 12.19 -8.75
C LEU A 140 -0.81 12.76 -8.76
N SER A 141 -0.36 13.24 -7.61
CA SER A 141 1.00 13.75 -7.40
C SER A 141 1.65 13.07 -6.19
N GLY A 142 2.87 13.46 -5.81
CA GLY A 142 3.55 12.89 -4.64
C GLY A 142 3.77 11.37 -4.71
N LYS A 143 4.01 10.79 -5.89
CA LYS A 143 4.04 9.32 -6.14
C LYS A 143 2.72 8.57 -5.86
N GLY A 144 1.59 9.27 -5.80
CA GLY A 144 0.29 8.70 -5.44
C GLY A 144 -0.13 9.03 -3.99
N GLU A 145 0.64 9.83 -3.26
CA GLU A 145 0.32 10.27 -1.88
C GLU A 145 -0.59 11.51 -1.84
N THR A 146 -1.01 12.04 -3.00
CA THR A 146 -1.95 13.18 -3.07
C THR A 146 -2.81 13.08 -4.31
N LEU A 147 -4.13 13.02 -4.12
CA LEU A 147 -5.14 13.09 -5.16
C LEU A 147 -5.84 14.44 -5.09
N VAL A 148 -5.95 15.13 -6.23
CA VAL A 148 -6.79 16.33 -6.36
C VAL A 148 -7.87 16.06 -7.39
N LEU A 149 -9.14 16.20 -6.99
CA LEU A 149 -10.29 16.17 -7.90
C LEU A 149 -10.76 17.62 -8.13
N THR A 150 -10.84 18.05 -9.40
CA THR A 150 -11.08 19.45 -9.77
C THR A 150 -12.22 19.58 -10.78
N LYS A 151 -13.17 20.47 -10.52
CA LYS A 151 -14.23 20.87 -11.46
C LYS A 151 -13.76 21.87 -12.50
N ASP A 152 -14.47 21.96 -13.62
CA ASP A 152 -14.22 22.95 -14.69
C ASP A 152 -14.22 24.42 -14.22
N ASN A 153 -14.90 24.72 -13.11
CA ASN A 153 -14.92 26.06 -12.51
C ASN A 153 -13.73 26.34 -11.58
N GLY A 154 -12.88 25.35 -11.31
CA GLY A 154 -11.72 25.44 -10.41
C GLY A 154 -11.98 25.02 -8.96
N ASP A 155 -13.22 24.68 -8.59
CA ASP A 155 -13.50 24.09 -7.28
C ASP A 155 -12.86 22.70 -7.19
N SER A 156 -12.33 22.35 -6.02
CA SER A 156 -11.50 21.14 -5.89
C SER A 156 -11.55 20.51 -4.50
N ILE A 157 -11.28 19.21 -4.45
CA ILE A 157 -11.06 18.47 -3.21
C ILE A 157 -9.63 17.89 -3.26
N THR A 158 -8.85 18.16 -2.22
CA THR A 158 -7.53 17.54 -2.01
C THR A 158 -7.67 16.39 -1.03
N PHE A 159 -7.18 15.22 -1.40
CA PHE A 159 -7.12 14.03 -0.56
C PHE A 159 -5.67 13.59 -0.35
N GLY A 160 -5.37 13.13 0.86
CA GLY A 160 -4.23 12.26 1.14
C GLY A 160 -4.70 10.80 1.28
N PRO A 161 -3.80 9.81 1.23
CA PRO A 161 -4.12 8.49 1.75
C PRO A 161 -4.46 8.60 3.24
N GLU A 162 -5.31 7.71 3.75
CA GLU A 162 -5.51 7.60 5.19
C GLU A 162 -4.16 7.37 5.88
N PRO A 163 -3.78 8.20 6.88
CA PRO A 163 -2.56 7.96 7.61
C PRO A 163 -2.66 6.61 8.33
N PRO A 164 -1.59 5.80 8.38
CA PRO A 164 -1.62 4.56 9.14
C PRO A 164 -2.05 4.88 10.57
N GLY A 165 -3.07 4.14 11.05
CA GLY A 165 -3.68 4.38 12.34
C GLY A 165 -2.66 4.38 13.49
N PRO A 166 -2.96 5.02 14.64
CA PRO A 166 -2.00 5.26 15.71
C PRO A 166 -1.28 3.96 16.11
N GLN A 167 -0.02 3.85 15.70
CA GLN A 167 0.76 2.64 15.90
C GLN A 167 1.31 2.60 17.32
N GLU A 168 1.09 1.47 18.01
CA GLU A 168 1.73 1.21 19.29
C GLU A 168 3.27 1.36 19.14
N PRO A 169 3.96 2.05 20.06
CA PRO A 169 5.41 2.20 20.04
C PRO A 169 6.10 0.85 19.88
N LEU A 170 7.14 0.76 19.05
CA LEU A 170 7.87 -0.51 18.87
C LEU A 170 8.55 -0.93 20.18
N GLU A 171 9.16 0.03 20.87
CA GLU A 171 9.77 -0.10 22.19
C GLU A 171 8.71 0.17 23.28
N GLY A 172 8.83 -0.49 24.44
CA GLY A 172 7.87 -0.42 25.55
C GLY A 172 6.58 -1.25 25.37
N THR A 173 6.29 -1.71 24.15
CA THR A 173 5.11 -2.55 23.86
C THR A 173 5.42 -4.04 23.97
N GLU A 174 4.52 -4.78 24.64
CA GLU A 174 4.51 -6.25 24.61
C GLU A 174 3.83 -6.72 23.32
N TRP A 175 4.59 -7.41 22.47
CA TRP A 175 4.17 -7.95 21.20
C TRP A 175 3.91 -9.45 21.34
N VAL A 176 2.66 -9.87 21.19
CA VAL A 176 2.24 -11.28 21.20
C VAL A 176 2.40 -11.85 19.80
N VAL A 177 3.20 -12.90 19.64
CA VAL A 177 3.46 -13.52 18.34
C VAL A 177 2.21 -14.28 17.87
N THR A 178 1.76 -13.97 16.65
CA THR A 178 0.56 -14.56 16.01
C THR A 178 0.92 -15.58 14.93
N GLY A 179 2.11 -15.47 14.34
CA GLY A 179 2.53 -16.32 13.24
C GLY A 179 4.02 -16.25 12.92
N LEU A 180 4.43 -17.13 12.02
CA LEU A 180 5.76 -17.18 11.40
C LEU A 180 5.63 -16.86 9.91
N VAL A 181 6.62 -16.18 9.35
CA VAL A 181 6.69 -15.82 7.93
C VAL A 181 7.77 -16.65 7.26
N ASP A 182 7.48 -17.20 6.08
CA ASP A 182 8.46 -17.83 5.19
C ASP A 182 8.19 -17.39 3.74
N GLY A 183 9.16 -16.70 3.13
CA GLY A 183 9.02 -16.18 1.76
C GLY A 183 7.85 -15.21 1.56
N GLY A 184 7.50 -14.43 2.58
CA GLY A 184 6.34 -13.53 2.58
C GLY A 184 4.99 -14.21 2.86
N THR A 185 4.94 -15.53 3.05
CA THR A 185 3.73 -16.24 3.45
C THR A 185 3.66 -16.37 4.97
N ALA A 186 2.63 -15.80 5.59
CA ALA A 186 2.37 -15.98 7.01
C ALA A 186 1.74 -17.36 7.32
N LYS A 187 2.11 -17.94 8.45
CA LYS A 187 1.68 -19.25 8.92
C LYS A 187 1.38 -19.19 10.43
N SER A 188 0.20 -19.66 10.82
CA SER A 188 -0.21 -19.75 12.22
C SER A 188 0.74 -20.60 13.07
N LEU A 189 0.88 -20.20 14.34
CA LEU A 189 1.60 -20.98 15.34
C LEU A 189 0.86 -22.29 15.70
N PRO A 190 1.53 -23.30 16.27
CA PRO A 190 0.85 -24.40 16.95
C PRO A 190 0.01 -23.86 18.13
N ALA A 191 -1.17 -24.44 18.37
CA ALA A 191 -2.07 -24.04 19.46
C ALA A 191 -1.42 -24.15 20.85
N GLU A 192 -0.37 -24.96 21.01
CA GLU A 192 0.40 -25.06 22.25
C GLU A 192 1.34 -23.85 22.48
N VAL A 193 1.60 -23.03 21.46
CA VAL A 193 2.49 -21.85 21.48
C VAL A 193 1.70 -20.54 21.35
N GLU A 194 0.57 -20.57 20.65
CA GLU A 194 -0.34 -19.43 20.45
C GLU A 194 -0.67 -18.73 21.78
N GLY A 195 -0.58 -17.39 21.79
CA GLY A 195 -0.79 -16.56 22.98
C GLY A 195 0.28 -16.68 24.08
N LYS A 196 1.28 -17.57 23.95
CA LYS A 196 2.38 -17.74 24.93
C LYS A 196 3.71 -17.20 24.43
N ALA A 197 3.92 -17.17 23.12
CA ALA A 197 5.08 -16.51 22.52
C ALA A 197 4.84 -15.00 22.51
N HIS A 198 5.71 -14.24 23.15
CA HIS A 198 5.65 -12.78 23.23
C HIS A 198 7.05 -12.20 23.45
N PHE A 199 7.24 -10.94 23.09
CA PHE A 199 8.46 -10.20 23.38
C PHE A 199 8.18 -8.72 23.61
N THR A 200 9.06 -8.08 24.37
CA THR A 200 9.10 -6.62 24.56
C THR A 200 10.51 -6.15 24.21
N ILE A 201 10.61 -5.05 23.48
CA ILE A 201 11.86 -4.30 23.30
C ILE A 201 11.82 -3.13 24.28
N GLY A 202 12.75 -3.06 25.21
CA GLY A 202 12.85 -1.99 26.20
C GLY A 202 13.65 -0.80 25.65
N GLU A 203 13.28 0.41 26.10
CA GLU A 203 14.02 1.66 25.84
C GLU A 203 15.46 1.64 26.41
N ASP A 204 15.80 0.63 27.23
CA ASP A 204 17.13 0.38 27.77
C ASP A 204 18.05 -0.42 26.83
N GLY A 205 17.60 -0.72 25.61
CA GLY A 205 18.35 -1.50 24.62
C GLY A 205 18.38 -3.00 24.90
N ARG A 206 17.42 -3.51 25.69
CA ARG A 206 17.25 -4.95 25.95
C ARG A 206 15.95 -5.44 25.31
N ALA A 207 15.92 -6.69 24.89
CA ALA A 207 14.67 -7.36 24.53
C ALA A 207 14.53 -8.68 25.29
N GLY A 208 13.30 -9.11 25.52
CA GLY A 208 13.03 -10.37 26.20
C GLY A 208 11.56 -10.72 26.24
N GLY A 209 11.26 -11.92 26.73
CA GLY A 209 9.90 -12.45 26.79
C GLY A 209 9.91 -13.98 26.77
N SER A 210 8.99 -14.57 26.02
CA SER A 210 8.76 -16.01 25.92
C SER A 210 8.78 -16.46 24.46
N LEU A 211 9.49 -17.55 24.17
CA LEU A 211 9.46 -18.24 22.88
C LEU A 211 8.39 -19.34 22.83
N GLY A 212 7.43 -19.31 23.78
CA GLY A 212 6.34 -20.28 23.93
C GLY A 212 6.57 -21.33 25.02
N CYS A 213 7.81 -21.79 25.20
CA CYS A 213 8.21 -22.73 26.26
C CYS A 213 9.29 -22.14 27.17
N ASN A 214 10.37 -21.63 26.58
CA ASN A 214 11.46 -20.99 27.30
C ASN A 214 11.37 -19.47 27.28
N GLY A 215 11.73 -18.87 28.41
CA GLY A 215 11.93 -17.42 28.51
C GLY A 215 13.29 -17.06 27.92
N PHE A 216 13.36 -15.89 27.27
CA PHE A 216 14.57 -15.40 26.62
C PHE A 216 14.87 -13.94 26.96
N SER A 217 16.14 -13.55 26.80
CA SER A 217 16.62 -12.18 26.88
C SER A 217 17.80 -11.98 25.95
N THR A 218 17.88 -10.81 25.31
CA THR A 218 18.96 -10.38 24.42
C THR A 218 19.15 -8.86 24.50
N GLU A 219 20.20 -8.35 23.87
CA GLU A 219 20.34 -6.92 23.57
C GLU A 219 19.59 -6.61 22.27
N ALA A 220 19.04 -5.40 22.13
CA ALA A 220 18.31 -4.98 20.95
C ALA A 220 18.61 -3.51 20.63
N ALA A 221 18.92 -3.22 19.37
CA ALA A 221 19.14 -1.87 18.88
C ALA A 221 18.21 -1.56 17.70
N VAL A 222 17.24 -0.67 17.91
CA VAL A 222 16.35 -0.15 16.87
C VAL A 222 17.03 1.01 16.13
N LYS A 223 17.05 0.96 14.79
CA LYS A 223 17.66 1.98 13.92
C LYS A 223 16.84 2.12 12.64
N GLY A 224 15.98 3.15 12.57
CA GLY A 224 15.12 3.37 11.40
C GLY A 224 14.14 2.21 11.21
N ASP A 225 14.21 1.53 10.08
CA ASP A 225 13.44 0.34 9.68
C ASP A 225 14.00 -0.98 10.23
N ARG A 226 15.16 -0.98 10.90
CA ARG A 226 15.88 -2.19 11.30
C ARG A 226 15.97 -2.37 12.81
N ILE A 227 15.99 -3.63 13.23
CA ILE A 227 16.30 -4.07 14.59
C ILE A 227 17.48 -5.04 14.51
N GLU A 228 18.50 -4.79 15.32
CA GLU A 228 19.67 -5.66 15.50
C GLU A 228 19.59 -6.30 16.88
N PHE A 229 19.20 -7.57 16.93
CA PHE A 229 19.21 -8.36 18.16
C PHE A 229 20.58 -9.03 18.38
N GLY A 230 21.03 -9.04 19.63
CA GLY A 230 22.24 -9.74 20.07
C GLY A 230 22.04 -11.24 20.25
N GLU A 231 23.03 -11.90 20.85
CA GLU A 231 22.93 -13.33 21.19
C GLU A 231 21.88 -13.58 22.29
N ILE A 232 20.95 -14.49 22.03
CA ILE A 232 19.91 -14.87 23.00
C ILE A 232 20.49 -15.70 24.16
N ALA A 233 20.30 -15.20 25.38
CA ALA A 233 20.26 -16.02 26.59
C ALA A 233 18.84 -16.57 26.80
N SER A 234 18.70 -17.87 27.02
CA SER A 234 17.39 -18.53 27.17
C SER A 234 17.46 -19.70 28.16
N SER A 235 16.33 -20.00 28.82
CA SER A 235 16.19 -21.22 29.63
C SER A 235 16.19 -22.47 28.73
N ARG A 236 16.49 -23.65 29.31
CA ARG A 236 16.52 -24.93 28.58
C ARG A 236 15.57 -25.97 29.17
N ARG A 237 14.30 -25.60 29.30
CA ARG A 237 13.19 -26.52 29.61
C ARG A 237 12.91 -27.40 28.40
N MET A 238 12.61 -28.67 28.64
CA MET A 238 12.19 -29.61 27.60
C MET A 238 10.68 -29.47 27.37
N CYS A 239 10.27 -29.21 26.14
CA CYS A 239 8.87 -29.14 25.71
C CYS A 239 8.59 -30.11 24.55
N PRO A 240 7.31 -30.34 24.19
CA PRO A 240 6.96 -31.17 23.03
C PRO A 240 7.65 -30.71 21.75
N GLY A 241 7.97 -31.66 20.87
CA GLY A 241 8.74 -31.41 19.63
C GLY A 241 8.23 -30.24 18.76
N PRO A 242 6.91 -30.10 18.50
CA PRO A 242 6.38 -28.97 17.74
C PRO A 242 6.66 -27.61 18.39
N VAL A 243 6.51 -27.52 19.71
CA VAL A 243 6.82 -26.30 20.49
C VAL A 243 8.29 -25.96 20.40
N MET A 244 9.18 -26.95 20.59
CA MET A 244 10.63 -26.75 20.46
C MET A 244 11.05 -26.33 19.04
N LYS A 245 10.33 -26.77 18.00
CA LYS A 245 10.61 -26.34 16.61
C LYS A 245 10.30 -24.86 16.43
N THR A 246 9.11 -24.42 16.83
CA THR A 246 8.70 -23.01 16.79
C THR A 246 9.61 -22.13 17.67
N GLU A 247 9.99 -22.59 18.85
CA GLU A 247 10.95 -21.89 19.72
C GLU A 247 12.31 -21.64 19.02
N ASN A 248 12.84 -22.64 18.29
CA ASN A 248 14.09 -22.48 17.55
C ASN A 248 13.94 -21.50 16.38
N GLU A 249 12.83 -21.52 15.65
CA GLU A 249 12.55 -20.60 14.54
C GLU A 249 12.42 -19.15 15.06
N LEU A 250 11.69 -18.92 16.16
CA LEU A 250 11.62 -17.61 16.82
C LEU A 250 12.97 -17.15 17.35
N ARG A 251 13.78 -18.06 17.90
CA ARG A 251 15.14 -17.75 18.37
C ARG A 251 16.08 -17.37 17.22
N GLU A 252 15.96 -17.97 16.04
CA GLU A 252 16.74 -17.59 14.86
C GLU A 252 16.38 -16.16 14.40
N ILE A 253 15.09 -15.81 14.38
CA ILE A 253 14.61 -14.48 14.00
C ILE A 253 15.05 -13.41 15.02
N LEU A 254 14.93 -13.70 16.31
CA LEU A 254 15.22 -12.78 17.42
C LEU A 254 16.69 -12.79 17.88
N SER A 255 17.59 -13.39 17.09
CA SER A 255 19.04 -13.47 17.36
C SER A 255 19.86 -12.99 16.16
N GLY A 256 19.41 -11.93 15.49
CA GLY A 256 20.07 -11.36 14.33
C GLY A 256 19.44 -10.04 13.87
N LYS A 257 19.62 -9.75 12.58
CA LYS A 257 19.09 -8.53 11.94
C LYS A 257 17.73 -8.82 11.31
N VAL A 258 16.78 -7.94 11.59
CA VAL A 258 15.48 -7.92 10.93
C VAL A 258 15.18 -6.51 10.44
N THR A 259 14.47 -6.40 9.32
CA THR A 259 13.61 -5.25 9.05
C THR A 259 12.31 -5.43 9.84
N HIS A 260 11.73 -4.33 10.28
CA HIS A 260 10.38 -4.34 10.85
C HIS A 260 9.44 -3.51 9.98
N ASP A 261 8.20 -3.96 9.91
CA ASP A 261 7.11 -3.23 9.28
C ASP A 261 5.87 -3.31 10.20
N ARG A 262 5.02 -2.28 10.15
CA ARG A 262 3.82 -2.18 10.99
C ARG A 262 2.67 -1.66 10.13
N GLU A 263 1.64 -2.50 9.99
CA GLU A 263 0.45 -2.25 9.18
C GLU A 263 -0.76 -2.81 9.94
N ASP A 264 -1.88 -2.07 10.00
CA ASP A 264 -3.14 -2.47 10.64
C ASP A 264 -3.03 -3.09 12.06
N GLY A 265 -2.09 -2.57 12.87
CA GLY A 265 -1.82 -3.05 14.23
C GLY A 265 -1.05 -4.37 14.31
N THR A 266 -0.59 -4.90 13.18
CA THR A 266 0.30 -6.06 13.08
C THR A 266 1.75 -5.59 12.88
N LEU A 267 2.66 -6.08 13.73
CA LEU A 267 4.10 -5.97 13.56
C LEU A 267 4.60 -7.19 12.78
N THR A 268 5.29 -6.97 11.67
CA THR A 268 6.01 -8.00 10.93
C THR A 268 7.52 -7.79 11.08
N LEU A 269 8.25 -8.81 11.56
CA LEU A 269 9.71 -8.82 11.59
C LEU A 269 10.24 -9.77 10.53
N THR A 270 11.11 -9.32 9.62
CA THR A 270 11.64 -10.13 8.52
C THR A 270 13.17 -10.10 8.49
N THR A 271 13.79 -11.28 8.47
CA THR A 271 15.24 -11.45 8.28
C THR A 271 15.64 -11.30 6.82
N ASP A 272 16.92 -11.03 6.54
CA ASP A 272 17.48 -11.02 5.17
C ASP A 272 17.25 -12.34 4.38
N SER A 273 16.88 -13.44 5.07
CA SER A 273 16.55 -14.73 4.45
C SER A 273 15.10 -14.87 3.98
N GLY A 274 14.24 -13.88 4.24
CA GLY A 274 12.79 -13.93 3.97
C GLY A 274 11.98 -14.72 5.01
N LYS A 275 12.63 -15.29 6.03
CA LYS A 275 11.96 -15.80 7.24
C LYS A 275 11.63 -14.67 8.20
N GLY A 276 10.55 -14.80 8.95
CA GLY A 276 10.12 -13.77 9.89
C GLY A 276 9.04 -14.22 10.87
N LEU A 277 8.43 -13.27 11.58
CA LEU A 277 7.26 -13.47 12.44
C LEU A 277 6.26 -12.33 12.28
N THR A 278 5.01 -12.61 12.62
CA THR A 278 3.96 -11.61 12.81
C THR A 278 3.57 -11.55 14.28
N ALA A 279 3.27 -10.36 14.79
CA ALA A 279 2.84 -10.14 16.17
C ALA A 279 1.81 -9.00 16.25
N THR A 280 1.04 -8.95 17.32
CA THR A 280 0.13 -7.84 17.64
C THR A 280 0.39 -7.34 19.05
N ALA A 281 0.09 -6.06 19.31
CA ALA A 281 0.24 -5.49 20.64
C ALA A 281 -0.71 -6.18 21.64
N ALA A 282 -0.20 -6.50 22.83
CA ALA A 282 -1.00 -7.06 23.91
C ALA A 282 -2.14 -6.09 24.30
N ARG A 283 -3.38 -6.61 24.34
CA ARG A 283 -4.54 -5.84 24.81
C ARG A 283 -4.41 -5.58 26.32
N LYS A 284 -4.48 -4.32 26.73
CA LYS A 284 -4.53 -3.87 28.14
C LYS A 284 -5.93 -4.02 28.73
#